data_AF-A0A0P9KA99-F1
#
_entry.id   AF-A0A0P9KA99-F1
#
_cell.length_a   1.000
_cell.length_b   1.000
_cell.length_c   1.000
_cell.angle_alpha   90.00
_cell.angle_beta   90.00
_cell.angle_gamma   90.00
#
_symmetry.space_group_name_H-M   'P 1'
#
loop_
_entity.id
_entity.type
_entity.pdbx_description
1 polymer ?
#
loop_
_entity_poly.entity_id
_entity_poly.type
_entity_poly.pdbx_seq_one_letter_code
_entity_poly.pdbx_strand_id
1 'polypeptide(L)'
;MNEMLFKFVNRFKFVFPALYTLVFVLMIAALGYLFYQQAYCSGCSITQINPSAYLMPILAYLSIGLVGTTIGFTRKTASEKNALDFVKEMAELAQHLQDLFRVRQGMMLSNGKLDRRKASAYMESLVPQTELPKTVFPDVQPANDVMTPKPTMADQPEADRCTAANKTTGEVPEESAANAKGASKPTDDAAKAEVSPKTKHRQSAVAILNAMEGCANAIRYGIYDEDFIYNIYGSHFIELYELTYGFIKARQIKQARIWVNFEWLAVKWTLRRNITGVISKESIETSYIINQALAALKEHNKTRPIVNTLKRYEGKLERRKFPM
;
A
#
# COMPACT_ATOMS: atom_id res chain seq x y z
N MET A 1 -2.36 16.60 -3.29
CA MET A 1 -3.41 17.36 -2.56
C MET A 1 -4.51 16.45 -2.00
N ASN A 2 -4.99 15.47 -2.76
CA ASN A 2 -6.10 14.59 -2.33
C ASN A 2 -5.82 13.68 -1.11
N GLU A 3 -4.57 13.26 -0.88
CA GLU A 3 -4.25 12.35 0.25
C GLU A 3 -4.34 13.03 1.63
N MET A 4 -3.94 14.30 1.74
CA MET A 4 -4.05 15.07 2.99
C MET A 4 -5.51 15.38 3.32
N LEU A 5 -6.31 15.72 2.30
CA LEU A 5 -7.73 15.99 2.46
C LEU A 5 -8.48 14.72 2.91
N PHE A 6 -8.10 13.55 2.39
CA PHE A 6 -8.71 12.28 2.77
C PHE A 6 -8.37 11.87 4.21
N LYS A 7 -7.10 11.98 4.63
CA LYS A 7 -6.70 11.73 6.02
C LYS A 7 -7.38 12.69 6.98
N PHE A 8 -7.55 13.94 6.59
CA PHE A 8 -8.31 14.94 7.35
C PHE A 8 -9.78 14.50 7.50
N VAL A 9 -10.48 14.21 6.41
CA VAL A 9 -11.89 13.78 6.44
C VAL A 9 -12.07 12.49 7.25
N ASN A 10 -11.16 11.52 7.10
CA ASN A 10 -11.25 10.25 7.85
C ASN A 10 -11.00 10.42 9.35
N ARG A 11 -10.07 11.31 9.73
CA ARG A 11 -9.80 11.67 11.13
C ARG A 11 -10.98 12.40 11.78
N PHE A 12 -11.73 13.15 10.98
CA PHE A 12 -12.87 13.98 11.40
C PHE A 12 -14.23 13.37 11.05
N LYS A 13 -14.31 12.04 10.85
CA LYS A 13 -15.55 11.32 10.52
C LYS A 13 -16.74 11.66 11.44
N PHE A 14 -16.47 11.95 12.72
CA PHE A 14 -17.51 12.33 13.70
C PHE A 14 -17.72 13.84 13.82
N VAL A 15 -16.73 14.65 13.43
CA VAL A 15 -16.80 16.11 13.54
C VAL A 15 -17.70 16.71 12.48
N PHE A 16 -17.70 16.19 11.26
CA PHE A 16 -18.60 16.70 10.22
C PHE A 16 -20.09 16.49 10.54
N PRO A 17 -20.55 15.29 10.96
CA PRO A 17 -21.92 15.10 11.43
C PRO A 17 -22.25 15.99 12.63
N ALA A 18 -21.34 16.11 13.60
CA ALA A 18 -21.55 16.96 14.79
C ALA A 18 -21.64 18.45 14.44
N LEU A 19 -20.81 18.93 13.52
CA LEU A 19 -20.87 20.30 13.02
C LEU A 19 -22.15 20.54 12.23
N TYR A 20 -22.54 19.58 11.39
CA TYR A 20 -23.78 19.63 10.62
C TYR A 20 -25.01 19.63 11.53
N THR A 21 -25.04 18.84 12.60
CA THR A 21 -26.14 18.90 13.58
C THR A 21 -26.12 20.20 14.37
N LEU A 22 -24.95 20.72 14.74
CA LEU A 22 -24.83 22.00 15.43
C LEU A 22 -25.37 23.16 14.57
N VAL A 23 -24.96 23.25 13.30
CA VAL A 23 -25.46 24.27 12.37
C VAL A 23 -26.96 24.13 12.15
N PHE A 24 -27.48 22.90 12.08
CA PHE A 24 -28.91 22.66 11.98
C PHE A 24 -29.68 23.18 13.20
N VAL A 25 -29.18 22.91 14.40
CA VAL A 25 -29.80 23.39 15.66
C VAL A 25 -29.76 24.91 15.73
N LEU A 26 -28.64 25.54 15.37
CA LEU A 26 -28.52 27.01 15.31
C LEU A 26 -29.48 27.62 14.29
N MET A 27 -29.64 26.98 13.13
CA MET A 27 -30.59 27.43 12.11
C MET A 27 -32.03 27.30 12.61
N ILE A 28 -32.42 26.20 13.25
CA ILE A 28 -33.76 26.04 13.85
C ILE A 28 -33.99 27.10 14.94
N ALA A 29 -32.99 27.36 15.79
CA ALA A 29 -33.09 28.38 16.83
C ALA A 29 -33.28 29.79 16.24
N ALA A 30 -32.52 30.12 15.19
CA ALA A 30 -32.65 31.40 14.48
C ALA A 30 -34.03 31.54 13.80
N LEU A 31 -34.50 30.51 13.11
CA LEU A 31 -35.83 30.48 12.49
C LEU A 31 -36.93 30.58 13.55
N GLY A 32 -36.79 29.88 14.68
CA GLY A 32 -37.71 29.96 15.80
C GLY A 32 -37.75 31.36 16.44
N TYR A 33 -36.59 32.02 16.56
CA TYR A 33 -36.50 33.40 17.04
C TYR A 33 -37.16 34.39 16.08
N LEU A 34 -36.94 34.25 14.77
CA LEU A 34 -37.60 35.09 13.75
C LEU A 34 -39.12 34.88 13.76
N PHE A 35 -39.57 33.62 13.89
CA PHE A 35 -40.99 33.30 14.02
C PHE A 35 -41.59 33.92 15.28
N TYR A 36 -40.89 33.83 16.41
CA TYR A 36 -41.28 34.49 17.65
C TYR A 36 -41.43 36.01 17.47
N GLN A 37 -40.44 36.67 16.86
CA GLN A 37 -40.52 38.11 16.59
C GLN A 37 -41.72 38.48 15.71
N GLN A 38 -42.03 37.67 14.69
CA GLN A 38 -43.22 37.90 13.86
C GLN A 38 -44.54 37.69 14.61
N ALA A 39 -44.61 36.71 15.50
CA ALA A 39 -45.82 36.41 16.27
C ALA A 39 -46.17 37.48 17.31
N TYR A 40 -45.15 38.15 17.88
CA TYR A 40 -45.33 39.16 18.93
C TYR A 40 -45.28 40.61 18.43
N CYS A 41 -45.10 40.84 17.13
CA CYS A 41 -45.08 42.18 16.55
C CYS A 41 -46.49 42.81 16.58
N SER A 42 -46.61 43.95 17.26
CA SER A 42 -47.86 44.71 17.38
C SER A 42 -48.29 45.21 15.98
N GLY A 43 -49.31 44.56 15.38
CA GLY A 43 -49.86 44.96 14.08
C GLY A 43 -49.68 43.94 12.95
N CYS A 44 -49.02 42.80 13.16
CA CYS A 44 -48.96 41.73 12.16
C CYS A 44 -50.17 40.79 12.28
N SER A 45 -50.91 40.59 11.19
CA SER A 45 -51.93 39.55 11.10
C SER A 45 -51.28 38.20 10.81
N ILE A 46 -51.70 37.13 11.50
CA ILE A 46 -51.21 35.75 11.31
C ILE A 46 -51.30 35.32 9.83
N THR A 47 -52.28 35.86 9.10
CA THR A 47 -52.49 35.60 7.66
C THR A 47 -51.35 36.11 6.76
N GLN A 48 -50.48 36.99 7.26
CA GLN A 48 -49.34 37.53 6.50
C GLN A 48 -48.05 36.73 6.71
N ILE A 49 -48.03 35.75 7.62
CA ILE A 49 -46.86 34.90 7.84
C ILE A 49 -46.71 33.98 6.63
N ASN A 50 -45.60 34.14 5.89
CA ASN A 50 -45.29 33.25 4.77
C ASN A 50 -44.57 31.99 5.29
N PRO A 51 -45.24 30.82 5.33
CA PRO A 51 -44.63 29.60 5.86
C PRO A 51 -43.43 29.14 5.04
N SER A 52 -43.36 29.50 3.75
CA SER A 52 -42.24 29.12 2.88
C SER A 52 -40.91 29.73 3.31
N ALA A 53 -40.92 30.91 3.96
CA ALA A 53 -39.70 31.57 4.45
C ALA A 53 -38.99 30.74 5.54
N TYR A 54 -39.74 29.91 6.27
CA TYR A 54 -39.22 29.05 7.32
C TYR A 54 -38.97 27.62 6.83
N LEU A 55 -39.85 27.11 5.96
CA LEU A 55 -39.78 25.74 5.47
C LEU A 55 -38.64 25.56 4.45
N MET A 56 -38.41 26.51 3.56
CA MET A 56 -37.44 26.39 2.47
C MET A 56 -35.99 26.24 2.96
N PRO A 57 -35.50 27.02 3.95
CA PRO A 57 -34.16 26.81 4.50
C PRO A 57 -33.98 25.44 5.15
N ILE A 58 -35.00 24.95 5.86
CA ILE A 58 -34.97 23.61 6.48
C ILE A 58 -34.87 22.53 5.41
N LEU A 59 -35.72 22.59 4.39
CA LEU A 59 -35.71 21.61 3.30
C LEU A 59 -34.40 21.65 2.50
N ALA A 60 -33.88 22.85 2.21
CA ALA A 60 -32.60 23.04 1.54
C ALA A 60 -31.43 22.48 2.37
N TYR A 61 -31.45 22.67 3.69
CA TYR A 61 -30.44 22.10 4.56
C TYR A 61 -30.51 20.57 4.56
N LEU A 62 -31.70 20.01 4.77
CA LEU A 62 -31.93 18.56 4.76
C LEU A 62 -31.53 17.91 3.43
N SER A 63 -31.78 18.58 2.30
CA SER A 63 -31.39 18.06 0.98
C SER A 63 -29.87 17.97 0.80
N ILE A 64 -29.12 18.97 1.29
CA ILE A 64 -27.64 18.93 1.31
C ILE A 64 -27.15 17.75 2.15
N GLY A 65 -27.76 17.51 3.32
CA GLY A 65 -27.45 16.35 4.16
C GLY A 65 -27.72 15.02 3.46
N LEU A 66 -28.85 14.90 2.76
CA LEU A 66 -29.22 13.70 2.01
C LEU A 66 -28.24 13.43 0.85
N VAL A 67 -27.83 14.47 0.13
CA VAL A 67 -26.80 14.35 -0.92
C VAL A 67 -25.47 13.90 -0.31
N GLY A 68 -25.07 14.46 0.83
CA GLY A 68 -23.84 14.06 1.52
C GLY A 68 -23.84 12.59 1.97
N THR A 69 -24.95 12.12 2.54
CA THR A 69 -25.08 10.72 2.97
C THR A 69 -25.13 9.76 1.77
N THR A 70 -25.89 10.08 0.72
CA THR A 70 -25.97 9.25 -0.49
C THR A 70 -24.61 9.12 -1.18
N ILE A 71 -23.84 10.21 -1.36
CA ILE A 71 -22.48 10.15 -1.90
C ILE A 71 -21.58 9.24 -1.05
N GLY A 72 -21.69 9.31 0.28
CA GLY A 72 -20.96 8.44 1.19
C GLY A 72 -21.28 6.95 1.01
N PHE A 73 -22.57 6.62 0.94
CA PHE A 73 -23.04 5.25 0.69
C PHE A 73 -22.63 4.75 -0.69
N THR A 74 -22.86 5.53 -1.74
CA THR A 74 -22.47 5.17 -3.12
C THR A 74 -20.98 4.89 -3.22
N ARG A 75 -20.14 5.68 -2.53
CA ARG A 75 -18.69 5.44 -2.50
C ARG A 75 -18.33 4.14 -1.80
N LYS A 76 -18.98 3.81 -0.67
CA LYS A 76 -18.73 2.54 0.04
C LYS A 76 -19.16 1.34 -0.80
N THR A 77 -20.36 1.39 -1.39
CA THR A 77 -20.86 0.34 -2.27
C THR A 77 -20.00 0.18 -3.52
N ALA A 78 -19.54 1.28 -4.13
CA ALA A 78 -18.59 1.23 -5.24
C ALA A 78 -17.26 0.60 -4.82
N SER A 79 -16.76 0.95 -3.64
CA SER A 79 -15.51 0.39 -3.09
C SER A 79 -15.61 -1.12 -2.82
N GLU A 80 -16.75 -1.58 -2.29
CA GLU A 80 -17.02 -3.01 -2.07
C GLU A 80 -17.18 -3.76 -3.41
N LYS A 81 -17.91 -3.18 -4.38
CA LYS A 81 -18.05 -3.76 -5.72
C LYS A 81 -16.70 -3.88 -6.43
N ASN A 82 -15.88 -2.84 -6.37
CA ASN A 82 -14.54 -2.83 -6.94
C ASN A 82 -13.64 -3.89 -6.29
N ALA A 83 -13.78 -4.13 -4.98
CA ALA A 83 -13.08 -5.21 -4.29
C ALA A 83 -13.57 -6.61 -4.73
N LEU A 84 -14.84 -6.77 -5.11
CA LEU A 84 -15.33 -8.01 -5.71
C LEU A 84 -14.76 -8.24 -7.12
N ASP A 85 -14.50 -7.18 -7.89
CA ASP A 85 -13.85 -7.32 -9.19
C ASP A 85 -12.39 -7.80 -9.03
N PHE A 86 -11.70 -7.37 -7.97
CA PHE A 86 -10.39 -7.95 -7.61
C PHE A 86 -10.47 -9.45 -7.26
N VAL A 87 -11.54 -9.90 -6.59
CA VAL A 87 -11.74 -11.35 -6.32
C VAL A 87 -11.85 -12.14 -7.64
N LYS A 88 -12.50 -11.58 -8.66
CA LYS A 88 -12.59 -12.21 -9.99
C LYS A 88 -11.24 -12.23 -10.69
N GLU A 89 -10.51 -11.12 -10.66
CA GLU A 89 -9.13 -11.05 -11.18
C GLU A 89 -8.26 -12.13 -10.51
N MET A 90 -8.36 -12.28 -9.19
CA MET A 90 -7.63 -13.34 -8.47
C MET A 90 -8.03 -14.76 -8.88
N ALA A 91 -9.28 -14.98 -9.30
CA ALA A 91 -9.72 -16.26 -9.83
C ALA A 91 -9.12 -16.54 -11.21
N GLU A 92 -8.95 -15.51 -12.05
CA GLU A 92 -8.26 -15.62 -13.35
C GLU A 92 -6.77 -15.95 -13.15
N LEU A 93 -6.15 -15.44 -12.09
CA LEU A 93 -4.77 -15.76 -11.72
C LEU A 93 -4.61 -17.11 -10.98
N ALA A 94 -5.66 -17.93 -10.85
CA ALA A 94 -5.60 -19.18 -10.08
C ALA A 94 -4.50 -20.13 -10.55
N GLN A 95 -4.25 -20.23 -11.86
CA GLN A 95 -3.19 -21.10 -12.39
C GLN A 95 -1.79 -20.60 -12.00
N HIS A 96 -1.56 -19.29 -12.08
CA HIS A 96 -0.30 -18.68 -11.65
C HIS A 96 -0.08 -18.86 -10.15
N LEU A 97 -1.15 -18.76 -9.36
CA LEU A 97 -1.10 -19.00 -7.91
C LEU A 97 -0.71 -20.44 -7.62
N GLN A 98 -1.34 -21.41 -8.29
CA GLN A 98 -1.02 -22.83 -8.12
C GLN A 98 0.44 -23.12 -8.44
N ASP A 99 0.99 -22.52 -9.50
CA ASP A 99 2.41 -22.67 -9.84
C ASP A 99 3.32 -22.17 -8.70
N LEU A 100 3.05 -20.99 -8.15
CA LEU A 100 3.83 -20.46 -7.01
C LEU A 100 3.61 -21.25 -5.72
N PHE A 101 2.41 -21.77 -5.47
CA PHE A 101 2.15 -22.63 -4.32
C PHE A 101 2.94 -23.94 -4.39
N ARG A 102 3.10 -24.54 -5.58
CA ARG A 102 3.97 -25.71 -5.76
C ARG A 102 5.43 -25.39 -5.45
N VAL A 103 5.91 -24.23 -5.90
CA VAL A 103 7.26 -23.74 -5.57
C VAL A 103 7.42 -23.59 -4.06
N ARG A 104 6.43 -22.98 -3.39
CA ARG A 104 6.42 -22.79 -1.94
C ARG A 104 6.46 -24.12 -1.19
N GLN A 105 5.67 -25.11 -1.60
CA GLN A 105 5.63 -26.43 -0.96
C GLN A 105 7.01 -27.11 -0.95
N GLY A 106 7.79 -26.97 -2.02
CA GLY A 106 9.18 -27.47 -2.09
C GLY A 106 10.19 -26.75 -1.17
N MET A 107 9.74 -25.71 -0.46
CA MET A 107 10.56 -24.83 0.39
C MET A 107 10.01 -24.72 1.82
N MET A 108 9.05 -25.56 2.20
CA MET A 108 8.57 -25.63 3.57
C MET A 108 9.57 -26.38 4.46
N LEU A 109 9.77 -25.84 5.66
CA LEU A 109 10.47 -26.51 6.74
C LEU A 109 9.55 -27.56 7.38
N SER A 110 10.12 -28.47 8.17
CA SER A 110 9.36 -29.48 8.93
C SER A 110 8.33 -28.89 9.90
N ASN A 111 8.54 -27.65 10.35
CA ASN A 111 7.62 -26.91 11.21
C ASN A 111 6.48 -26.19 10.45
N GLY A 112 6.36 -26.40 9.14
CA GLY A 112 5.36 -25.76 8.28
C GLY A 112 5.66 -24.29 7.93
N LYS A 113 6.78 -23.72 8.39
CA LYS A 113 7.19 -22.36 8.02
C LYS A 113 7.98 -22.37 6.71
N LEU A 114 7.94 -21.23 6.01
CA LEU A 114 8.75 -21.03 4.81
C LEU A 114 10.23 -20.88 5.17
N ASP A 115 11.09 -21.68 4.53
CA ASP A 115 12.51 -21.38 4.51
C ASP A 115 12.75 -20.15 3.64
N ARG A 116 12.74 -18.98 4.29
CA ARG A 116 12.87 -17.68 3.64
C ARG A 116 14.20 -17.55 2.88
N ARG A 117 15.28 -18.21 3.33
CA ARG A 117 16.58 -18.14 2.64
C ARG A 117 16.53 -18.90 1.34
N LYS A 118 16.04 -20.14 1.37
CA LYS A 118 15.87 -20.98 0.18
C LYS A 118 14.89 -20.35 -0.81
N ALA A 119 13.78 -19.81 -0.32
CA ALA A 119 12.79 -19.10 -1.14
C ALA A 119 13.38 -17.86 -1.81
N SER A 120 14.07 -17.00 -1.05
CA SER A 120 14.70 -15.81 -1.59
C SER A 120 15.73 -16.14 -2.68
N ALA A 121 16.64 -17.08 -2.41
CA ALA A 121 17.67 -17.48 -3.38
C ALA A 121 17.07 -18.09 -4.65
N TYR A 122 16.03 -18.93 -4.52
CA TYR A 122 15.35 -19.49 -5.68
C TYR A 122 14.68 -18.40 -6.52
N MET A 123 13.91 -17.52 -5.88
CA MET A 123 13.16 -16.47 -6.55
C MET A 123 14.07 -15.43 -7.18
N GLU A 124 15.20 -15.10 -6.55
CA GLU A 124 16.25 -14.28 -7.15
C GLU A 124 16.84 -14.92 -8.41
N SER A 125 17.03 -16.26 -8.42
CA SER A 125 17.53 -16.99 -9.59
C SER A 125 16.58 -16.98 -10.81
N LEU A 126 15.33 -16.53 -10.64
CA LEU A 126 14.36 -16.37 -11.73
C LEU A 126 14.55 -15.06 -12.49
N VAL A 127 15.33 -14.11 -11.96
CA VAL A 127 15.65 -12.87 -12.66
C VAL A 127 16.74 -13.16 -13.70
N PRO A 128 16.54 -12.79 -14.98
CA PRO A 128 17.56 -12.98 -16.00
C PRO A 128 18.85 -12.25 -15.61
N GLN A 129 20.00 -12.91 -15.78
CA GLN A 129 21.33 -12.34 -15.51
C GLN A 129 21.59 -11.05 -16.30
N THR A 130 20.96 -10.88 -17.47
CA THR A 130 20.97 -9.64 -18.26
C THR A 130 20.27 -8.45 -17.61
N GLU A 131 19.41 -8.68 -16.62
CA GLU A 131 18.70 -7.64 -15.86
C GLU A 131 19.39 -7.27 -14.55
N LEU A 132 20.32 -8.10 -14.07
CA LEU A 132 21.14 -7.81 -12.90
C LEU A 132 22.28 -6.86 -13.31
N PRO A 133 22.51 -5.75 -12.57
CA PRO A 133 23.70 -4.95 -12.80
C PRO A 133 24.92 -5.83 -12.57
N LYS A 134 25.86 -5.85 -13.54
CA LYS A 134 27.19 -6.42 -13.35
C LYS A 134 27.72 -5.85 -12.04
N THR A 135 27.99 -6.74 -11.10
CA THR A 135 28.28 -6.42 -9.72
C THR A 135 29.34 -5.33 -9.59
N VAL A 136 29.02 -4.29 -8.82
CA VAL A 136 29.96 -3.35 -8.16
C VAL A 136 30.60 -4.03 -6.94
N PHE A 137 30.92 -5.31 -7.07
CA PHE A 137 31.82 -5.99 -6.13
C PHE A 137 33.12 -6.16 -6.91
N PRO A 138 34.16 -5.34 -6.65
CA PRO A 138 35.46 -5.67 -7.18
C PRO A 138 35.81 -7.05 -6.66
N ASP A 139 36.21 -7.93 -7.58
CA ASP A 139 36.97 -9.13 -7.25
C ASP A 139 38.00 -8.74 -6.18
N VAL A 140 37.94 -9.42 -5.03
CA VAL A 140 39.06 -9.44 -4.10
C VAL A 140 40.15 -10.25 -4.79
N GLN A 141 40.88 -9.60 -5.70
CA GLN A 141 42.19 -10.05 -6.09
C GLN A 141 43.13 -9.83 -4.89
N PRO A 142 43.94 -10.83 -4.49
CA PRO A 142 45.01 -10.60 -3.54
C PRO A 142 46.04 -9.67 -4.17
N ALA A 143 46.07 -8.42 -3.69
CA ALA A 143 47.03 -7.42 -4.12
C ALA A 143 48.41 -7.75 -3.57
N ASN A 144 49.29 -8.24 -4.45
CA ASN A 144 50.72 -8.05 -4.32
C ASN A 144 51.11 -6.81 -5.14
N ASP A 145 51.82 -5.92 -4.46
CA ASP A 145 52.96 -5.14 -4.95
C ASP A 145 52.79 -3.88 -5.82
N VAL A 146 53.34 -2.83 -5.20
CA VAL A 146 54.25 -1.81 -5.75
C VAL A 146 53.67 -0.46 -6.14
N MET A 147 53.90 0.42 -5.17
CA MET A 147 53.92 1.87 -5.14
C MET A 147 54.82 2.48 -6.22
N THR A 148 54.29 3.40 -7.03
CA THR A 148 55.06 4.53 -7.58
C THR A 148 54.20 5.80 -7.59
N PRO A 149 54.71 6.96 -7.11
CA PRO A 149 53.98 8.23 -7.15
C PRO A 149 54.62 9.21 -8.15
N LYS A 150 53.80 9.99 -8.89
CA LYS A 150 54.01 11.43 -9.17
C LYS A 150 52.95 12.04 -10.13
N PRO A 151 52.82 13.38 -10.27
CA PRO A 151 51.59 14.07 -9.84
C PRO A 151 51.01 15.09 -10.85
N THR A 152 49.97 15.80 -10.38
CA THR A 152 49.69 17.24 -10.62
C THR A 152 48.68 17.65 -11.72
N MET A 153 47.54 18.14 -11.19
CA MET A 153 46.70 19.30 -11.55
C MET A 153 46.21 19.53 -12.98
N ALA A 154 44.89 19.77 -13.10
CA ALA A 154 44.37 21.11 -13.44
C ALA A 154 42.84 21.18 -13.20
N ASP A 155 42.42 22.37 -12.83
CA ASP A 155 41.10 22.80 -12.36
C ASP A 155 39.98 22.80 -13.43
N GLN A 156 38.77 22.78 -12.87
CA GLN A 156 37.44 23.24 -13.33
C GLN A 156 37.45 24.53 -14.18
N PRO A 157 36.36 24.92 -14.92
CA PRO A 157 34.99 24.90 -14.40
C PRO A 157 33.81 24.66 -15.36
N GLU A 158 32.67 24.59 -14.67
CA GLU A 158 31.26 24.56 -15.06
C GLU A 158 30.86 25.56 -16.15
N ALA A 159 29.87 25.18 -16.95
CA ALA A 159 28.90 26.13 -17.51
C ALA A 159 27.54 25.46 -17.70
N ASP A 160 26.57 26.02 -16.98
CA ASP A 160 25.12 25.86 -17.12
C ASP A 160 24.63 25.99 -18.57
N ARG A 161 23.61 25.19 -18.93
CA ARG A 161 22.54 25.66 -19.81
C ARG A 161 21.25 24.89 -19.65
N CYS A 162 20.30 25.52 -18.96
CA CYS A 162 18.87 25.32 -19.15
C CYS A 162 18.38 26.08 -20.39
N THR A 163 17.53 25.47 -21.21
CA THR A 163 16.43 26.08 -22.00
C THR A 163 15.60 24.90 -22.57
N ALA A 164 14.38 24.64 -22.10
CA ALA A 164 13.11 25.32 -22.37
C ALA A 164 12.45 24.96 -23.74
N ALA A 165 11.36 24.19 -23.63
CA ALA A 165 10.05 24.32 -24.29
C ALA A 165 9.90 24.40 -25.83
N ASN A 166 9.13 23.47 -26.39
CA ASN A 166 7.88 23.67 -27.18
C ASN A 166 7.34 22.27 -27.58
N LYS A 167 6.10 21.82 -27.34
CA LYS A 167 4.70 22.29 -27.52
C LYS A 167 4.10 21.94 -28.90
N THR A 168 3.01 21.15 -28.84
CA THR A 168 1.90 20.95 -29.83
C THR A 168 2.28 20.26 -31.16
N THR A 169 1.51 19.37 -31.79
CA THR A 169 0.05 19.15 -31.98
C THR A 169 -0.07 17.73 -32.59
N GLY A 170 -1.01 16.83 -32.26
CA GLY A 170 -2.41 16.83 -32.69
C GLY A 170 -2.57 16.29 -34.12
N GLU A 171 -2.96 15.01 -34.30
CA GLU A 171 -3.98 14.52 -35.26
C GLU A 171 -3.98 12.98 -35.40
N VAL A 172 -5.19 12.42 -35.37
CA VAL A 172 -5.57 11.05 -35.77
C VAL A 172 -6.20 11.15 -37.16
N PRO A 173 -6.01 10.15 -38.04
CA PRO A 173 -7.21 9.57 -38.67
C PRO A 173 -7.25 8.03 -38.68
N GLU A 174 -8.48 7.55 -38.58
CA GLU A 174 -8.98 6.20 -38.87
C GLU A 174 -8.73 5.75 -40.33
N GLU A 175 -8.41 4.46 -40.44
CA GLU A 175 -9.04 3.44 -41.30
C GLU A 175 -9.27 3.70 -42.80
N SER A 176 -8.57 2.93 -43.64
CA SER A 176 -9.19 2.34 -44.84
C SER A 176 -8.48 1.05 -45.26
N ALA A 177 -9.28 0.10 -45.74
CA ALA A 177 -8.95 -1.29 -46.02
C ALA A 177 -8.62 -1.56 -47.51
N ALA A 178 -8.08 -2.77 -47.74
CA ALA A 178 -7.86 -3.48 -49.03
C ALA A 178 -6.60 -3.06 -49.84
N ASN A 179 -5.88 -3.93 -50.56
CA ASN A 179 -6.17 -5.27 -51.04
C ASN A 179 -4.87 -6.07 -51.38
N ALA A 180 -4.97 -7.40 -51.29
CA ALA A 180 -4.36 -8.44 -52.13
C ALA A 180 -2.84 -8.79 -52.12
N LYS A 181 -2.61 -10.02 -51.62
CA LYS A 181 -1.89 -11.16 -52.25
C LYS A 181 -0.37 -11.03 -52.51
N GLY A 182 0.40 -11.63 -51.60
CA GLY A 182 1.70 -12.24 -51.89
C GLY A 182 1.81 -13.55 -51.11
N ALA A 183 1.89 -14.66 -51.83
CA ALA A 183 2.00 -16.01 -51.27
C ALA A 183 3.41 -16.26 -50.72
N SER A 184 3.49 -16.70 -49.48
CA SER A 184 4.51 -17.67 -49.04
C SER A 184 4.00 -18.34 -47.78
N LYS A 185 3.74 -19.63 -47.91
CA LYS A 185 3.45 -20.57 -46.82
C LYS A 185 4.74 -20.78 -46.02
N PRO A 186 4.82 -20.45 -44.72
CA PRO A 186 5.79 -21.06 -43.84
C PRO A 186 5.08 -22.20 -43.13
N THR A 187 5.65 -23.38 -43.28
CA THR A 187 5.50 -24.54 -42.42
C THR A 187 5.64 -24.14 -40.95
N ASP A 188 4.53 -24.02 -40.22
CA ASP A 188 4.51 -23.95 -38.76
C ASP A 188 4.58 -25.35 -38.16
N ASP A 189 5.63 -26.08 -38.52
CA ASP A 189 6.19 -27.16 -37.71
C ASP A 189 7.33 -26.56 -36.88
N ALA A 190 7.01 -25.57 -36.06
CA ALA A 190 7.89 -25.06 -35.02
C ALA A 190 7.37 -25.55 -33.68
N ALA A 191 7.96 -26.66 -33.26
CA ALA A 191 7.82 -27.33 -31.99
C ALA A 191 7.36 -26.42 -30.84
N LYS A 192 6.34 -26.89 -30.10
CA LYS A 192 6.12 -26.52 -28.70
C LYS A 192 7.39 -26.84 -27.91
N ALA A 193 8.36 -25.92 -27.92
CA ALA A 193 9.46 -25.96 -26.98
C ALA A 193 8.84 -25.82 -25.60
N GLU A 194 8.85 -26.91 -24.82
CA GLU A 194 8.33 -26.90 -23.46
C GLU A 194 8.94 -25.72 -22.70
N VAL A 195 8.09 -24.75 -22.33
CA VAL A 195 8.53 -23.57 -21.58
C VAL A 195 9.21 -24.06 -20.31
N SER A 196 10.49 -23.76 -20.16
CA SER A 196 11.26 -24.17 -18.98
C SER A 196 10.48 -23.84 -17.70
N PRO A 197 10.43 -24.75 -16.70
CA PRO A 197 9.69 -24.52 -15.47
C PRO A 197 10.04 -23.19 -14.79
N LYS A 198 11.31 -22.76 -14.86
CA LYS A 198 11.76 -21.46 -14.33
C LYS A 198 11.12 -20.28 -15.07
N THR A 199 11.00 -20.35 -16.38
CA THR A 199 10.34 -19.31 -17.19
C THR A 199 8.87 -19.20 -16.84
N LYS A 200 8.19 -20.34 -16.64
CA LYS A 200 6.79 -20.37 -16.19
C LYS A 200 6.64 -19.74 -14.80
N HIS A 201 7.48 -20.14 -13.83
CA HIS A 201 7.44 -19.57 -12.48
C HIS A 201 7.72 -18.07 -12.47
N ARG A 202 8.64 -17.60 -13.32
CA ARG A 202 8.90 -16.16 -13.51
C ARG A 202 7.65 -15.45 -14.03
N GLN A 203 7.01 -15.97 -15.08
CA GLN A 203 5.80 -15.38 -15.64
C GLN A 203 4.67 -15.32 -14.59
N SER A 204 4.47 -16.41 -13.85
CA SER A 204 3.49 -16.47 -12.77
C SER A 204 3.80 -15.48 -11.64
N ALA A 205 5.07 -15.34 -11.25
CA ALA A 205 5.49 -14.34 -10.26
C ALA A 205 5.20 -12.91 -10.73
N VAL A 206 5.55 -12.56 -11.98
CA VAL A 206 5.30 -11.23 -12.53
C VAL A 206 3.80 -10.93 -12.62
N ALA A 207 2.99 -11.88 -13.11
CA ALA A 207 1.54 -11.72 -13.22
C ALA A 207 0.91 -11.41 -11.85
N ILE A 208 1.25 -12.22 -10.84
CA ILE A 208 0.72 -12.04 -9.48
C ILE A 208 1.22 -10.75 -8.86
N LEU A 209 2.51 -10.43 -8.97
CA LEU A 209 3.06 -9.20 -8.40
C LEU A 209 2.43 -7.94 -9.00
N ASN A 210 2.12 -7.96 -10.29
CA ASN A 210 1.41 -6.85 -10.95
C ASN A 210 -0.02 -6.71 -10.44
N ALA A 211 -0.77 -7.81 -10.32
CA ALA A 211 -2.11 -7.80 -9.73
C ALA A 211 -2.11 -7.30 -8.28
N MET A 212 -1.14 -7.77 -7.47
CA MET A 212 -1.01 -7.36 -6.07
C MET A 212 -0.60 -5.89 -5.92
N GLU A 213 0.26 -5.37 -6.80
CA GLU A 213 0.60 -3.94 -6.87
C GLU A 213 -0.62 -3.10 -7.25
N GLY A 214 -1.41 -3.56 -8.24
CA GLY A 214 -2.67 -2.92 -8.62
C GLY A 214 -3.66 -2.84 -7.45
N CYS A 215 -3.84 -3.95 -6.74
CA CYS A 215 -4.67 -4.02 -5.53
C CYS A 215 -4.17 -3.09 -4.43
N ALA A 216 -2.86 -3.11 -4.14
CA ALA A 216 -2.27 -2.24 -3.12
C ALA A 216 -2.43 -0.75 -3.47
N ASN A 217 -2.30 -0.41 -4.75
CA ASN A 217 -2.52 0.94 -5.25
C ASN A 217 -3.99 1.38 -5.09
N ALA A 218 -4.94 0.50 -5.44
CA ALA A 218 -6.37 0.76 -5.29
C ALA A 218 -6.77 0.95 -3.81
N ILE A 219 -6.24 0.14 -2.90
CA ILE A 219 -6.41 0.30 -1.45
C ILE A 219 -5.85 1.65 -0.99
N ARG A 220 -4.63 2.00 -1.43
CA ARG A 220 -3.97 3.25 -1.04
C ARG A 220 -4.77 4.49 -1.41
N TYR A 221 -5.48 4.46 -2.54
CA TYR A 221 -6.36 5.55 -2.98
C TYR A 221 -7.80 5.45 -2.47
N GLY A 222 -8.13 4.44 -1.65
CA GLY A 222 -9.48 4.24 -1.11
C GLY A 222 -10.50 3.92 -2.20
N ILE A 223 -10.05 3.24 -3.26
CA ILE A 223 -10.89 2.67 -4.33
C ILE A 223 -11.38 1.28 -3.91
N TYR A 224 -10.57 0.54 -3.17
CA TYR A 224 -10.93 -0.75 -2.58
C TYR A 224 -11.11 -0.63 -1.07
N ASP A 225 -12.00 -1.46 -0.52
CA ASP A 225 -12.15 -1.60 0.92
C ASP A 225 -11.04 -2.51 1.47
N GLU A 226 -10.09 -1.90 2.18
CA GLU A 226 -8.94 -2.61 2.75
C GLU A 226 -9.35 -3.71 3.73
N ASP A 227 -10.37 -3.46 4.56
CA ASP A 227 -10.78 -4.41 5.60
C ASP A 227 -11.44 -5.63 4.97
N PHE A 228 -12.26 -5.42 3.95
CA PHE A 228 -12.86 -6.50 3.17
C PHE A 228 -11.78 -7.38 2.52
N ILE A 229 -10.83 -6.78 1.80
CA ILE A 229 -9.77 -7.54 1.11
C ILE A 229 -8.85 -8.24 2.13
N TYR A 230 -8.48 -7.57 3.22
CA TYR A 230 -7.65 -8.18 4.27
C TYR A 230 -8.31 -9.42 4.87
N ASN A 231 -9.62 -9.40 5.11
CA ASN A 231 -10.32 -10.55 5.69
C ASN A 231 -10.33 -11.77 4.75
N ILE A 232 -10.35 -11.56 3.44
CA ILE A 232 -10.38 -12.65 2.45
C ILE A 232 -8.96 -13.13 2.11
N TYR A 233 -8.05 -12.20 1.83
CA TYR A 233 -6.74 -12.50 1.24
C TYR A 233 -5.53 -12.17 2.13
N GLY A 234 -5.73 -11.63 3.34
CA GLY A 234 -4.63 -11.12 4.18
C GLY A 234 -3.50 -12.13 4.41
N SER A 235 -3.83 -13.39 4.68
CA SER A 235 -2.82 -14.46 4.82
C SER A 235 -2.10 -14.75 3.51
N HIS A 236 -2.83 -14.87 2.41
CA HIS A 236 -2.27 -15.18 1.09
C HIS A 236 -1.32 -14.07 0.62
N PHE A 237 -1.70 -12.82 0.86
CA PHE A 237 -0.94 -11.63 0.50
C PHE A 237 0.42 -11.59 1.23
N ILE A 238 0.42 -11.87 2.54
CA ILE A 238 1.65 -11.95 3.34
C ILE A 238 2.54 -13.11 2.88
N GLU A 239 1.95 -14.29 2.64
CA GLU A 239 2.70 -15.47 2.19
C GLU A 239 3.33 -15.28 0.81
N LEU A 240 2.60 -14.65 -0.11
CA LEU A 240 3.10 -14.28 -1.43
C LEU A 240 4.27 -13.30 -1.33
N TYR A 241 4.18 -12.30 -0.46
CA TYR A 241 5.29 -11.37 -0.22
C TYR A 241 6.53 -12.08 0.31
N GLU A 242 6.36 -12.96 1.32
CA GLU A 242 7.49 -13.72 1.87
C GLU A 242 8.14 -14.65 0.83
N LEU A 243 7.34 -15.29 -0.02
CA LEU A 243 7.83 -16.13 -1.11
C LEU A 243 8.59 -15.29 -2.15
N THR A 244 7.99 -14.22 -2.63
CA THR A 244 8.49 -13.42 -3.78
C THR A 244 9.54 -12.38 -3.40
N TYR A 245 9.84 -12.20 -2.12
CA TYR A 245 10.75 -11.16 -1.61
C TYR A 245 12.08 -11.08 -2.37
N GLY A 246 12.75 -12.22 -2.60
CA GLY A 246 14.03 -12.25 -3.33
C GLY A 246 13.92 -11.75 -4.77
N PHE A 247 12.83 -12.08 -5.46
CA PHE A 247 12.57 -11.62 -6.83
C PHE A 247 12.30 -10.11 -6.88
N ILE A 248 11.53 -9.59 -5.92
CA ILE A 248 11.25 -8.15 -5.80
C ILE A 248 12.56 -7.38 -5.58
N LYS A 249 13.39 -7.81 -4.62
CA LYS A 249 14.65 -7.12 -4.30
C LYS A 249 15.64 -7.14 -5.44
N ALA A 250 15.81 -8.27 -6.12
CA ALA A 250 16.68 -8.37 -7.29
C ALA A 250 16.25 -7.41 -8.42
N ARG A 251 14.94 -7.27 -8.67
CA ARG A 251 14.40 -6.33 -9.67
C ARG A 251 14.50 -4.86 -9.23
N GLN A 252 14.34 -4.58 -7.94
CA GLN A 252 14.44 -3.23 -7.37
C GLN A 252 15.86 -2.63 -7.48
N ILE A 253 16.91 -3.46 -7.64
CA ILE A 253 18.27 -2.95 -7.91
C ILE A 253 18.29 -2.09 -9.18
N LYS A 254 17.57 -2.50 -10.23
CA LYS A 254 17.46 -1.75 -11.49
C LYS A 254 16.32 -0.74 -11.47
N GLN A 255 15.19 -1.11 -10.85
CA GLN A 255 13.98 -0.28 -10.80
C GLN A 255 13.48 -0.16 -9.36
N ALA A 256 14.03 0.79 -8.61
CA ALA A 256 13.75 0.97 -7.19
C ALA A 256 12.26 1.14 -6.83
N ARG A 257 11.42 1.56 -7.78
CA ARG A 257 9.98 1.79 -7.57
C ARG A 257 9.09 0.60 -7.91
N ILE A 258 9.64 -0.51 -8.41
CA ILE A 258 8.81 -1.65 -8.80
C ILE A 258 8.20 -2.33 -7.57
N TRP A 259 6.89 -2.58 -7.63
CA TRP A 259 6.10 -3.26 -6.59
C TRP A 259 6.19 -2.65 -5.17
N VAL A 260 6.44 -1.34 -5.08
CA VAL A 260 6.59 -0.64 -3.79
C VAL A 260 5.26 -0.56 -3.03
N ASN A 261 4.11 -0.45 -3.71
CA ASN A 261 2.83 -0.43 -3.02
C ASN A 261 2.48 -1.82 -2.47
N PHE A 262 2.80 -2.89 -3.22
CA PHE A 262 2.67 -4.26 -2.75
C PHE A 262 3.50 -4.48 -1.47
N GLU A 263 4.77 -4.08 -1.49
CA GLU A 263 5.65 -4.16 -0.31
C GLU A 263 5.10 -3.35 0.87
N TRP A 264 4.67 -2.11 0.63
CA TRP A 264 4.04 -1.26 1.65
C TRP A 264 2.84 -1.95 2.30
N LEU A 265 1.94 -2.50 1.49
CA LEU A 265 0.71 -3.13 1.99
C LEU A 265 1.03 -4.43 2.73
N ALA A 266 1.95 -5.25 2.22
CA ALA A 266 2.36 -6.50 2.85
C ALA A 266 2.99 -6.26 4.24
N VAL A 267 3.86 -5.26 4.36
CA VAL A 267 4.44 -4.85 5.66
C VAL A 267 3.37 -4.34 6.60
N LYS A 268 2.46 -3.48 6.12
CA LYS A 268 1.33 -2.96 6.91
C LYS A 268 0.45 -4.10 7.45
N TRP A 269 0.11 -5.07 6.61
CA TRP A 269 -0.73 -6.21 6.98
C TRP A 269 -0.03 -7.22 7.88
N THR A 270 1.28 -7.41 7.71
CA THR A 270 2.10 -8.21 8.61
C THR A 270 2.13 -7.57 10.00
N LEU A 271 2.30 -6.26 10.08
CA LEU A 271 2.25 -5.52 11.35
C LEU A 271 0.85 -5.60 11.98
N ARG A 272 -0.22 -5.39 11.19
CA ARG A 272 -1.60 -5.60 11.65
C ARG A 272 -1.75 -6.98 12.26
N ARG A 273 -1.35 -8.05 11.56
CA ARG A 273 -1.42 -9.43 12.05
C ARG A 273 -0.60 -9.67 13.32
N ASN A 274 0.56 -9.04 13.45
CA ASN A 274 1.38 -9.17 14.67
C ASN A 274 0.77 -8.44 15.88
N ILE A 275 0.00 -7.37 15.64
CA ILE A 275 -0.70 -6.61 16.68
C ILE A 275 -2.05 -7.25 17.03
N THR A 276 -2.82 -7.66 16.02
CA THR A 276 -4.22 -8.13 16.17
C THR A 276 -4.34 -9.65 16.23
N GLY A 277 -3.44 -10.39 15.59
CA GLY A 277 -3.35 -11.83 15.79
C GLY A 277 -3.06 -12.04 17.26
N VAL A 278 -3.86 -12.90 17.92
CA VAL A 278 -3.81 -13.23 19.35
C VAL A 278 -2.37 -13.04 19.81
N ILE A 279 -2.09 -11.91 20.45
CA ILE A 279 -0.76 -11.66 20.98
C ILE A 279 -0.59 -12.83 21.93
N SER A 280 0.29 -13.78 21.62
CA SER A 280 0.51 -14.90 22.53
C SER A 280 0.79 -14.28 23.90
N LYS A 281 0.34 -14.90 25.00
CA LYS A 281 0.62 -14.35 26.34
C LYS A 281 2.12 -14.01 26.46
N GLU A 282 2.98 -14.78 25.80
CA GLU A 282 4.41 -14.48 25.71
C GLU A 282 4.75 -13.19 24.96
N SER A 283 4.09 -12.86 23.85
CA SER A 283 4.34 -11.61 23.11
C SER A 283 3.85 -10.37 23.87
N ILE A 284 2.72 -10.47 24.61
CA ILE A 284 2.25 -9.39 25.52
C ILE A 284 3.29 -9.17 26.62
N GLU A 285 3.71 -10.25 27.27
CA GLU A 285 4.70 -10.21 28.34
C GLU A 285 6.06 -9.70 27.85
N THR A 286 6.46 -10.04 26.62
CA THR A 286 7.72 -9.54 26.02
C THR A 286 7.61 -8.04 25.75
N SER A 287 6.50 -7.57 25.18
CA SER A 287 6.24 -6.13 25.00
C SER A 287 6.20 -5.38 26.34
N TYR A 288 5.58 -5.96 27.37
CA TYR A 288 5.56 -5.41 28.73
C TYR A 288 6.97 -5.30 29.33
N ILE A 289 7.79 -6.36 29.20
CA ILE A 289 9.18 -6.36 29.67
C ILE A 289 10.02 -5.32 28.92
N ILE A 290 9.85 -5.19 27.60
CA ILE A 290 10.54 -4.17 26.80
C ILE A 290 10.16 -2.77 27.28
N ASN A 291 8.88 -2.50 27.48
CA ASN A 291 8.42 -1.20 27.96
C ASN A 291 8.90 -0.89 29.38
N GLN A 292 8.94 -1.88 30.28
CA GLN A 292 9.55 -1.71 31.61
C GLN A 292 11.06 -1.45 31.55
N ALA A 293 11.78 -2.16 30.68
CA ALA A 293 13.21 -1.95 30.48
C ALA A 293 13.50 -0.54 29.93
N LEU A 294 12.69 -0.05 29.00
CA LEU A 294 12.79 1.31 28.47
C LEU A 294 12.49 2.38 29.54
N ALA A 295 11.50 2.14 30.41
CA ALA A 295 11.22 3.02 31.55
C ALA A 295 12.38 3.04 32.55
N ALA A 296 12.92 1.87 32.90
CA ALA A 296 14.09 1.74 33.77
C ALA A 296 15.35 2.40 33.17
N LEU A 297 15.56 2.30 31.85
CA LEU A 297 16.63 3.04 31.15
C LEU A 297 16.45 4.55 31.26
N LYS A 298 15.21 5.02 31.14
CA LYS A 298 14.87 6.44 31.25
C LYS A 298 15.09 6.98 32.67
N GLU A 299 14.87 6.16 33.70
CA GLU A 299 15.16 6.48 35.11
C GLU A 299 16.66 6.37 35.43
N HIS A 300 17.34 5.35 34.90
CA HIS A 300 18.79 5.17 35.00
C HIS A 300 19.57 6.38 34.48
N ASN A 301 19.06 7.04 33.43
CA ASN A 301 19.64 8.27 32.89
C ASN A 301 19.40 9.53 33.74
N LYS A 302 18.54 9.48 34.77
CA LYS A 302 18.18 10.66 35.58
C LYS A 302 18.84 10.69 36.96
N THR A 303 19.05 9.55 37.63
CA THR A 303 19.47 9.53 39.04
C THR A 303 20.29 8.28 39.37
N ARG A 304 21.58 8.28 39.02
CA ARG A 304 22.57 7.21 39.26
C ARG A 304 22.25 5.84 38.63
N PRO A 305 23.28 5.10 38.16
CA PRO A 305 23.07 3.87 37.40
C PRO A 305 22.55 2.70 38.26
N ILE A 306 21.30 2.26 38.01
CA ILE A 306 20.68 1.07 38.62
C ILE A 306 21.01 -0.19 37.79
N VAL A 307 22.27 -0.62 37.86
CA VAL A 307 22.83 -1.71 37.03
C VAL A 307 22.13 -3.06 37.27
N ASN A 308 21.73 -3.36 38.50
CA ASN A 308 21.16 -4.66 38.88
C ASN A 308 19.77 -4.91 38.28
N THR A 309 18.95 -3.86 38.17
CA THR A 309 17.59 -3.96 37.62
C THR A 309 17.63 -4.17 36.12
N LEU A 310 18.56 -3.50 35.42
CA LEU A 310 18.81 -3.66 33.99
C LEU A 310 19.29 -5.07 33.63
N LYS A 311 20.28 -5.60 34.36
CA LYS A 311 20.75 -7.00 34.20
C LYS A 311 19.62 -8.02 34.38
N ARG A 312 18.68 -7.76 35.29
CA ARG A 312 17.52 -8.64 35.52
C ARG A 312 16.56 -8.65 34.31
N TYR A 313 16.38 -7.53 33.63
CA TYR A 313 15.54 -7.45 32.44
C TYR A 313 16.22 -8.03 31.21
N GLU A 314 17.53 -7.79 31.06
CA GLU A 314 18.37 -8.41 30.04
C GLU A 314 18.30 -9.95 30.11
N GLY A 315 18.52 -10.53 31.29
CA GLY A 315 18.42 -11.98 31.47
C GLY A 315 17.00 -12.57 31.28
N LYS A 316 15.94 -11.74 31.33
CA LYS A 316 14.58 -12.16 30.95
C LYS A 316 14.37 -12.13 29.43
N LEU A 317 14.96 -11.15 28.75
CA LEU A 317 14.92 -11.01 27.30
C LEU A 317 15.75 -12.10 26.61
N GLU A 318 16.94 -12.41 27.13
CA GLU A 318 17.80 -13.46 26.59
C GLU A 318 17.15 -14.84 26.63
N ARG A 319 16.51 -15.19 27.76
CA ARG A 319 15.74 -16.45 27.92
C ARG A 319 14.58 -16.59 26.94
N ARG A 320 14.07 -15.49 26.39
CA ARG A 320 12.98 -15.51 25.39
C ARG A 320 13.47 -15.46 23.95
N LYS A 321 14.66 -14.91 23.72
CA LYS A 321 15.29 -14.86 22.39
C LYS A 321 15.76 -16.25 21.93
N PHE A 322 16.06 -17.15 22.87
CA PHE A 322 16.44 -18.55 22.64
C PHE A 322 15.70 -19.48 23.61
N PRO A 323 14.47 -19.93 23.28
CA PRO A 323 13.86 -21.01 24.06
C PRO A 323 14.67 -22.29 23.82
N MET A 324 15.15 -22.92 24.89
CA MET A 324 15.61 -24.32 24.84
C MET A 324 14.42 -25.25 24.63
#